data_AF-A0A8H3H201-F1
#
_entry.id   AF-A0A8H3H201-F1
#
_cell.length_a   1.000
_cell.length_b   1.000
_cell.length_c   1.000
_cell.angle_alpha   90.00
_cell.angle_beta   90.00
_cell.angle_gamma   90.00
#
_symmetry.space_group_name_H-M   'P 1'
#
loop_
_entity.id
_entity.type
_entity.pdbx_description
1 polymer ?
#
loop_
_entity_poly.entity_id
_entity_poly.type
_entity_poly.pdbx_seq_one_letter_code
_entity_poly.pdbx_strand_id
1 'polypeptide(L)'
;MYSSSRSLSDRCMELAEDPGRRHRQWHCLTLPSPRDFEIQKAAATSPSSVTSHDPSSITTVMFFCTSSILAFVVVAIAQADPSINTPAAVVQCQPAQISFTATSTPVFISILPGGQPSAAPLADLGQHNASPFTWTANIAQGTSITFQVRDSKGAVAYSAPVTIQPSSDSSCLGV
;
A
#
# COMPACT_ATOMS: atom_id res chain seq x y z
N MET A 1 -36.82 24.83 -7.46
CA MET A 1 -35.92 24.94 -8.64
C MET A 1 -35.21 26.28 -8.50
N TYR A 2 -33.95 26.42 -8.11
CA TYR A 2 -32.74 25.92 -8.77
C TYR A 2 -31.59 25.82 -7.74
N SER A 3 -30.83 24.72 -7.82
CA SER A 3 -29.60 24.46 -7.09
C SER A 3 -28.43 25.20 -7.74
N SER A 4 -27.44 25.69 -6.97
CA SER A 4 -26.08 25.85 -7.52
C SER A 4 -25.01 25.95 -6.43
N SER A 5 -24.33 24.81 -6.24
CA SER A 5 -23.08 24.63 -5.53
C SER A 5 -21.91 25.31 -6.26
N ARG A 6 -21.03 26.04 -5.56
CA ARG A 6 -19.69 26.45 -6.02
C ARG A 6 -18.74 26.25 -4.82
N SER A 7 -18.00 25.16 -4.70
CA SER A 7 -16.78 24.76 -5.42
C SER A 7 -15.55 25.65 -5.16
N LEU A 8 -14.86 25.39 -4.04
CA LEU A 8 -13.43 25.01 -3.96
C LEU A 8 -12.38 25.78 -4.80
N SER A 9 -12.20 27.09 -4.61
CA SER A 9 -11.07 27.81 -5.27
C SER A 9 -10.28 28.84 -4.44
N ASP A 10 -10.61 29.12 -3.18
CA ASP A 10 -10.18 30.40 -2.56
C ASP A 10 -9.16 30.36 -1.40
N ARG A 11 -8.15 29.49 -1.40
CA ARG A 11 -7.07 29.61 -0.39
C ARG A 11 -5.66 29.48 -0.96
N CYS A 12 -5.20 30.55 -1.61
CA CYS A 12 -3.77 30.90 -1.68
C CYS A 12 -3.31 31.41 -0.30
N MET A 13 -2.11 30.99 0.16
CA MET A 13 -1.54 31.37 1.45
C MET A 13 -0.55 32.53 1.29
N GLU A 14 -0.70 33.56 2.11
CA GLU A 14 0.08 34.82 2.09
C GLU A 14 1.46 34.59 2.74
N LEU A 15 2.55 34.86 2.00
CA LEU A 15 3.92 34.89 2.53
C LEU A 15 4.39 36.34 2.67
N ALA A 16 5.10 36.58 3.76
CA ALA A 16 5.50 37.89 4.27
C ALA A 16 6.19 38.82 3.25
N GLU A 17 5.88 40.10 3.42
CA GLU A 17 6.24 41.24 2.56
C GLU A 17 7.73 41.62 2.71
N ASP A 18 8.48 41.64 1.60
CA ASP A 18 9.86 42.14 1.50
C ASP A 18 9.84 43.56 0.89
N PRO A 19 10.24 44.63 1.63
CA PRO A 19 10.10 46.00 1.18
C PRO A 19 11.32 46.41 0.35
N GLY A 20 11.39 46.02 -0.93
CA GLY A 20 12.55 46.40 -1.75
C GLY A 20 12.46 46.29 -3.26
N ARG A 21 11.49 45.58 -3.86
CA ARG A 21 11.46 45.42 -5.33
C ARG A 21 10.13 45.81 -5.97
N ARG A 22 10.18 46.85 -6.81
CA ARG A 22 9.07 47.37 -7.63
C ARG A 22 8.72 46.46 -8.82
N HIS A 23 8.44 45.18 -8.60
CA HIS A 23 7.70 44.36 -9.58
C HIS A 23 6.97 43.22 -8.83
N ARG A 24 5.63 43.26 -8.82
CA ARG A 24 4.81 42.15 -8.33
C ARG A 24 4.71 41.08 -9.41
N GLN A 25 5.51 40.02 -9.27
CA GLN A 25 5.34 38.80 -10.05
C GLN A 25 4.48 37.83 -9.25
N TRP A 26 3.28 37.57 -9.74
CA TRP A 26 2.37 36.58 -9.18
C TRP A 26 2.66 35.22 -9.84
N HIS A 27 3.09 34.22 -9.07
CA HIS A 27 3.10 32.84 -9.54
C HIS A 27 1.79 32.17 -9.13
N CYS A 28 0.82 32.14 -10.05
CA CYS A 28 -0.25 31.16 -9.97
C CYS A 28 0.37 29.80 -10.31
N LEU A 29 0.34 28.85 -9.38
CA LEU A 29 0.48 27.45 -9.74
C LEU A 29 -0.78 27.07 -10.53
N THR A 30 -0.67 27.09 -11.85
CA THR A 30 -1.69 26.52 -12.73
C THR A 30 -1.83 25.04 -12.40
N LEU A 31 -2.92 24.69 -11.72
CA LEU A 31 -3.43 23.33 -11.70
C LEU A 31 -3.74 22.90 -13.15
N PRO A 32 -3.21 21.76 -13.62
CA PRO A 32 -3.60 21.23 -14.93
C PRO A 32 -5.09 20.88 -14.93
N SER A 33 -5.79 21.39 -15.95
CA SER A 33 -7.20 21.10 -16.27
C SER A 33 -7.40 19.60 -16.53
N PRO A 34 -8.52 18.98 -16.09
CA PRO A 34 -8.79 17.55 -16.27
C PRO A 34 -9.37 17.19 -17.65
N ARG A 35 -8.91 17.81 -18.74
CA ARG A 35 -9.46 17.57 -20.09
C ARG A 35 -8.51 16.92 -21.09
N ASP A 36 -7.57 16.09 -20.62
CA ASP A 36 -6.77 15.22 -21.47
C ASP A 36 -6.63 13.81 -20.86
N PHE A 37 -7.74 13.21 -20.43
CA PHE A 37 -7.84 11.75 -20.33
C PHE A 37 -8.57 11.25 -21.57
N GLU A 38 -7.88 11.37 -22.71
CA GLU A 38 -8.18 10.50 -23.84
C GLU A 38 -7.99 9.07 -23.32
N ILE A 39 -9.11 8.40 -23.08
CA ILE A 39 -9.14 6.97 -22.85
C ILE A 39 -8.50 6.34 -24.08
N GLN A 40 -7.24 5.91 -23.95
CA GLN A 40 -6.67 4.92 -24.83
C GLN A 40 -7.52 3.66 -24.68
N LYS A 41 -8.57 3.60 -25.50
CA LYS A 41 -9.22 2.37 -25.89
C LYS A 41 -8.13 1.58 -26.60
N ALA A 42 -7.48 0.69 -25.86
CA ALA A 42 -6.68 -0.39 -26.42
C ALA A 42 -7.63 -1.28 -27.24
N ALA A 43 -7.95 -0.85 -28.45
CA ALA A 43 -8.40 -1.73 -29.50
C ALA A 43 -7.20 -2.60 -29.83
N ALA A 44 -7.36 -3.90 -29.57
CA ALA A 44 -6.48 -4.94 -30.08
C ALA A 44 -6.21 -4.69 -31.56
N THR A 45 -5.03 -4.17 -31.86
CA THR A 45 -4.51 -4.07 -33.22
C THR A 45 -3.60 -5.26 -33.42
N SER A 46 -4.15 -6.26 -34.08
CA SER A 46 -3.42 -7.37 -34.69
C SER A 46 -2.27 -6.83 -35.54
N PRO A 47 -1.04 -7.34 -35.41
CA PRO A 47 -0.02 -7.11 -36.43
C PRO A 47 -0.29 -8.05 -37.61
N SER A 48 -0.93 -7.51 -38.64
CA SER A 48 -0.90 -8.07 -39.99
C SER A 48 0.53 -7.94 -40.54
N SER A 49 1.32 -9.02 -40.49
CA SER A 49 2.54 -9.15 -41.28
C SER A 49 2.36 -10.30 -42.26
N VAL A 50 1.98 -9.91 -43.48
CA VAL A 50 1.93 -10.76 -44.67
C VAL A 50 3.36 -11.20 -44.97
N THR A 51 3.68 -12.47 -44.69
CA THR A 51 4.89 -13.10 -45.24
C THR A 51 4.45 -14.04 -46.35
N SER A 52 4.82 -13.66 -47.56
CA SER A 52 4.72 -14.43 -48.80
C SER A 52 5.26 -15.85 -48.61
N HIS A 53 4.41 -16.85 -48.82
CA HIS A 53 4.85 -18.22 -49.04
C HIS A 53 4.22 -18.75 -50.33
N ASP A 54 5.13 -19.13 -51.24
CA ASP A 54 4.94 -19.81 -52.52
C ASP A 54 3.78 -20.83 -52.56
N PRO A 55 2.94 -20.81 -53.60
CA PRO A 55 2.05 -21.92 -53.91
C PRO A 55 2.78 -22.93 -54.81
N SER A 56 3.32 -23.99 -54.22
CA SER A 56 3.63 -25.21 -54.97
C SER A 56 3.57 -26.43 -54.05
N SER A 57 2.74 -27.39 -54.46
CA SER A 57 2.62 -28.76 -53.96
C SER A 57 1.77 -28.98 -52.70
N ILE A 58 0.47 -29.14 -53.00
CA ILE A 58 -0.48 -30.03 -52.33
C ILE A 58 0.19 -31.34 -51.94
N THR A 59 0.18 -31.70 -50.65
CA THR A 59 -0.02 -33.10 -50.22
C THR A 59 -0.63 -33.10 -48.83
N THR A 60 -1.94 -33.32 -48.80
CA THR A 60 -2.75 -33.73 -47.65
C THR A 60 -2.13 -34.93 -46.93
N VAL A 61 -1.86 -34.80 -45.63
CA VAL A 61 -2.04 -35.90 -44.67
C VAL A 61 -2.64 -35.34 -43.38
N MET A 62 -3.95 -35.54 -43.27
CA MET A 62 -4.74 -35.44 -42.05
C MET A 62 -4.15 -36.40 -41.01
N PHE A 63 -3.57 -35.86 -39.94
CA PHE A 63 -3.10 -36.64 -38.79
C PHE A 63 -3.82 -36.16 -37.52
N PHE A 64 -4.81 -36.97 -37.15
CA PHE A 64 -5.43 -37.21 -35.85
C PHE A 64 -5.36 -36.14 -34.75
N CYS A 65 -6.56 -35.71 -34.35
CA CYS A 65 -6.93 -34.86 -33.22
C CYS A 65 -6.09 -35.06 -31.95
N THR A 66 -5.13 -34.18 -31.70
CA THR A 66 -4.51 -34.03 -30.38
C THR A 66 -5.25 -32.97 -29.60
N SER A 67 -6.07 -33.41 -28.64
CA SER A 67 -6.79 -32.56 -27.68
C SER A 67 -5.85 -31.56 -27.01
N SER A 68 -5.99 -30.28 -27.34
CA SER A 68 -5.32 -29.17 -26.67
C SER A 68 -5.86 -29.04 -25.24
N ILE A 69 -5.14 -29.57 -24.25
CA ILE A 69 -5.43 -29.31 -22.83
C ILE A 69 -5.03 -27.86 -22.55
N LEU A 70 -6.01 -26.97 -22.51
CA LEU A 70 -5.84 -25.57 -22.12
C LEU A 70 -5.55 -25.54 -20.60
N ALA A 71 -4.27 -25.46 -20.23
CA ALA A 71 -3.87 -25.25 -18.84
C ALA A 71 -4.28 -23.84 -18.40
N PHE A 72 -5.35 -23.74 -17.62
CA PHE A 72 -5.70 -22.51 -16.91
C PHE A 72 -4.67 -22.28 -15.81
N VAL A 73 -3.70 -21.40 -16.05
CA VAL A 73 -2.86 -20.84 -14.99
C VAL A 73 -3.74 -19.90 -14.18
N VAL A 74 -4.23 -20.37 -13.03
CA VAL A 74 -4.88 -19.51 -12.05
C VAL A 74 -3.80 -18.65 -11.42
N VAL A 75 -3.60 -17.45 -11.94
CA VAL A 75 -2.87 -16.40 -11.22
C VAL A 75 -3.78 -15.96 -10.08
N ALA A 76 -3.58 -16.53 -8.90
CA ALA A 76 -4.17 -15.98 -7.69
C ALA A 76 -3.63 -14.55 -7.55
N ILE A 77 -4.51 -13.55 -7.68
CA ILE A 77 -4.19 -12.19 -7.24
C ILE A 77 -3.91 -12.28 -5.74
N ALA A 78 -2.64 -12.30 -5.37
CA ALA A 78 -2.23 -12.35 -3.99
C ALA A 78 -2.83 -11.11 -3.29
N GLN A 79 -3.71 -11.37 -2.33
CA GLN A 79 -3.99 -10.40 -1.27
C GLN A 79 -2.62 -10.03 -0.67
N ALA A 80 -2.41 -8.78 -0.26
CA ALA A 80 -1.15 -8.36 0.34
C ALA A 80 -0.78 -9.31 1.50
N ASP A 81 0.16 -10.22 1.24
CA ASP A 81 0.63 -11.25 2.15
C ASP A 81 2.13 -11.03 2.35
N PRO A 82 2.59 -10.83 3.60
CA PRO A 82 1.81 -10.72 4.83
C PRO A 82 1.00 -9.41 4.90
N SER A 83 0.03 -9.32 5.81
CA SER A 83 -0.69 -8.09 6.18
C SER A 83 -0.94 -8.06 7.67
N ILE A 84 -1.04 -6.87 8.25
CA ILE A 84 -1.25 -6.64 9.68
C ILE A 84 -2.37 -5.63 9.92
N ASN A 85 -3.33 -5.99 10.77
CA ASN A 85 -4.41 -5.10 11.16
C ASN A 85 -3.90 -4.07 12.15
N THR A 86 -4.38 -2.84 11.97
CA THR A 86 -4.11 -1.74 12.88
C THR A 86 -5.14 -1.77 14.00
N PRO A 87 -4.74 -1.90 15.28
CA PRO A 87 -5.68 -1.81 16.41
C PRO A 87 -6.34 -0.43 16.43
N ALA A 88 -7.65 -0.38 16.72
CA ALA A 88 -8.38 0.89 16.77
C ALA A 88 -7.84 1.84 17.85
N ALA A 89 -7.36 1.28 18.96
CA ALA A 89 -6.71 2.03 20.03
C ALA A 89 -5.69 1.14 20.74
N VAL A 90 -4.57 1.74 21.14
CA VAL A 90 -3.53 1.13 21.98
C VAL A 90 -3.34 2.05 23.17
N VAL A 91 -3.55 1.54 24.38
CA VAL A 91 -3.40 2.30 25.64
C VAL A 91 -2.13 1.82 26.34
N GLN A 92 -1.34 2.76 26.88
CA GLN A 92 -0.11 2.43 27.60
C GLN A 92 -0.36 1.38 28.70
N CYS A 93 0.50 0.36 28.77
CA CYS A 93 0.45 -0.75 29.74
C CYS A 93 -0.83 -1.59 29.75
N GLN A 94 -1.67 -1.47 28.73
CA GLN A 94 -2.83 -2.33 28.57
C GLN A 94 -2.58 -3.38 27.46
N PRO A 95 -3.24 -4.54 27.57
CA PRO A 95 -3.20 -5.56 26.53
C PRO A 95 -3.93 -5.07 25.26
N ALA A 96 -3.20 -5.03 24.15
CA ALA A 96 -3.74 -4.81 22.82
C ALA A 96 -3.71 -6.12 22.01
N GLN A 97 -4.82 -6.43 21.34
CA GLN A 97 -4.87 -7.58 20.44
C GLN A 97 -4.36 -7.16 19.06
N ILE A 98 -3.32 -7.85 18.60
CA ILE A 98 -2.75 -7.68 17.26
C ILE A 98 -3.17 -8.88 16.43
N SER A 99 -3.68 -8.60 15.23
CA SER A 99 -4.00 -9.64 14.25
C SER A 99 -3.27 -9.39 12.95
N PHE A 100 -2.73 -10.45 12.37
CA PHE A 100 -2.06 -10.46 11.07
C PHE A 100 -2.51 -11.66 10.24
N THR A 101 -2.27 -11.59 8.94
CA THR A 101 -2.47 -12.67 7.98
C THR A 101 -1.16 -12.91 7.23
N ALA A 102 -0.68 -14.14 7.25
CA ALA A 102 0.52 -14.55 6.53
C ALA A 102 0.41 -16.00 6.08
N THR A 103 0.77 -16.30 4.83
CA THR A 103 0.86 -17.68 4.33
C THR A 103 2.15 -18.38 4.76
N SER A 104 3.18 -17.61 5.05
CA SER A 104 4.52 -18.12 5.38
C SER A 104 4.82 -17.89 6.85
N THR A 105 4.59 -18.91 7.67
CA THR A 105 5.02 -18.91 9.07
C THR A 105 6.43 -19.49 9.21
N PRO A 106 7.18 -19.16 10.27
CA PRO A 106 6.88 -18.13 11.27
C PRO A 106 6.96 -16.69 10.74
N VAL A 107 6.27 -15.77 11.41
CA VAL A 107 6.44 -14.32 11.20
C VAL A 107 7.18 -13.68 12.37
N PHE A 108 7.91 -12.61 12.11
CA PHE A 108 8.57 -11.76 13.09
C PHE A 108 7.85 -10.41 13.12
N ILE A 109 7.54 -9.93 14.32
CA ILE A 109 6.81 -8.67 14.48
C ILE A 109 7.66 -7.70 15.28
N SER A 110 7.87 -6.52 14.70
CA SER A 110 8.65 -5.44 15.32
C SER A 110 7.83 -4.15 15.29
N ILE A 111 8.03 -3.30 16.28
CA ILE A 111 7.36 -2.01 16.41
C ILE A 111 8.36 -0.92 16.03
N LEU A 112 8.03 -0.12 15.03
CA LEU A 112 8.84 1.00 14.57
C LEU A 112 8.20 2.33 14.95
N PRO A 113 8.95 3.43 14.94
CA PRO A 113 8.37 4.76 14.95
C PRO A 113 7.39 4.96 13.80
N GLY A 114 6.28 5.65 14.09
CA GLY A 114 5.18 5.85 13.15
C GLY A 114 5.65 6.44 11.82
N GLY A 115 5.36 5.73 10.72
CA GLY A 115 5.69 6.18 9.37
C GLY A 115 7.18 6.12 9.00
N GLN A 116 8.02 5.45 9.80
CA GLN A 116 9.46 5.33 9.55
C GLN A 116 9.88 3.86 9.38
N PRO A 117 9.69 3.26 8.18
CA PRO A 117 9.96 1.83 7.94
C PRO A 117 11.45 1.45 8.03
N SER A 118 12.36 2.43 7.92
CA SER A 118 13.82 2.21 7.99
C SER A 118 14.43 2.61 9.34
N ALA A 119 13.61 3.06 10.31
CA ALA A 119 14.11 3.41 11.63
C ALA A 119 14.40 2.16 12.47
N ALA A 120 15.21 2.32 13.51
CA ALA A 120 15.42 1.25 14.48
C ALA A 120 14.08 0.89 15.16
N PRO A 121 13.76 -0.40 15.34
CA PRO A 121 12.59 -0.81 16.09
C PRO A 121 12.64 -0.29 17.53
N LEU A 122 11.51 0.24 18.00
CA LEU A 122 11.28 0.62 19.40
C LEU A 122 11.18 -0.61 20.30
N ALA A 123 10.57 -1.68 19.78
CA ALA A 123 10.44 -2.96 20.47
C ALA A 123 10.35 -4.10 19.45
N ASP A 124 10.86 -5.26 19.81
CA ASP A 124 10.71 -6.49 19.04
C ASP A 124 9.81 -7.47 19.82
N LEU A 125 8.75 -7.96 19.17
CA LEU A 125 7.78 -8.87 19.78
C LEU A 125 8.15 -10.34 19.56
N GLY A 126 9.21 -10.58 18.78
CA GLY A 126 9.74 -11.89 18.48
C GLY A 126 8.96 -12.62 17.39
N GLN A 127 9.05 -13.95 17.45
CA GLN A 127 8.50 -14.85 16.46
C GLN A 127 7.08 -15.29 16.84
N HIS A 128 6.15 -15.20 15.90
CA HIS A 128 4.77 -15.66 16.04
C HIS A 128 4.40 -16.66 14.93
N ASN A 129 3.69 -17.72 15.31
CA ASN A 129 3.20 -18.75 14.38
C ASN A 129 1.67 -18.66 14.15
N ALA A 130 0.97 -17.89 14.97
CA ALA A 130 -0.48 -17.79 14.96
C ALA A 130 -0.93 -16.36 15.26
N SER A 131 -2.13 -16.05 14.77
CA SER A 131 -2.83 -14.77 14.91
C SER A 131 -4.26 -15.07 15.37
N PRO A 132 -4.88 -14.27 16.24
CA PRO A 132 -4.32 -13.08 16.88
C PRO A 132 -3.39 -13.41 18.06
N PHE A 133 -2.59 -12.44 18.47
CA PHE A 133 -1.84 -12.51 19.73
C PHE A 133 -2.06 -11.23 20.55
N THR A 134 -1.73 -11.29 21.84
CA THR A 134 -1.86 -10.17 22.75
C THR A 134 -0.49 -9.63 23.12
N TRP A 135 -0.33 -8.33 22.97
CA TRP A 135 0.86 -7.59 23.39
C TRP A 135 0.46 -6.55 24.44
N THR A 136 1.23 -6.47 25.52
CA THR A 136 1.08 -5.39 26.50
C THR A 136 1.87 -4.18 26.02
N ALA A 137 1.20 -3.05 25.79
CA ALA A 137 1.83 -1.88 25.19
C ALA A 137 2.91 -1.24 26.10
N ASN A 138 4.14 -1.72 25.99
CA ASN A 138 5.31 -1.35 26.78
C ASN A 138 6.07 -0.13 26.23
N ILE A 139 5.35 0.78 25.57
CA ILE A 139 5.90 2.00 24.97
C ILE A 139 5.14 3.20 25.56
N ALA A 140 5.85 4.30 25.82
CA ALA A 140 5.28 5.47 26.47
C ALA A 140 4.17 6.13 25.63
N GLN A 141 3.15 6.65 26.32
CA GLN A 141 2.06 7.42 25.72
C GLN A 141 2.55 8.57 24.84
N GLY A 142 1.76 8.92 23.82
CA GLY A 142 2.10 9.96 22.85
C GLY A 142 3.10 9.52 21.77
N THR A 143 3.68 8.33 21.89
CA THR A 143 4.54 7.75 20.85
C THR A 143 3.68 7.27 19.68
N SER A 144 3.98 7.73 18.47
CA SER A 144 3.41 7.18 17.24
C SER A 144 4.19 5.94 16.85
N ILE A 145 3.50 4.83 16.66
CA ILE A 145 4.08 3.52 16.35
C ILE A 145 3.49 2.93 15.07
N THR A 146 4.27 2.14 14.38
CA THR A 146 3.85 1.31 13.24
C THR A 146 4.29 -0.12 13.51
N PHE A 147 3.38 -1.07 13.35
CA PHE A 147 3.72 -2.49 13.42
C PHE A 147 4.26 -2.95 12.07
N GLN A 148 5.41 -3.61 12.09
CA GLN A 148 5.97 -4.31 10.94
C GLN A 148 5.82 -5.81 11.18
N VAL A 149 5.35 -6.51 10.17
CA VAL A 149 5.37 -7.98 10.11
C VAL A 149 6.32 -8.39 9.00
N ARG A 150 7.23 -9.32 9.30
CA ARG A 150 8.15 -9.94 8.35
C ARG A 150 7.94 -11.44 8.37
N ASP A 151 7.64 -12.03 7.23
CA ASP A 151 7.44 -13.47 7.13
C ASP A 151 8.77 -14.25 6.97
N SER A 152 8.69 -15.58 6.98
CA SER A 152 9.87 -16.45 6.81
C SER A 152 10.47 -16.40 5.39
N LYS A 153 9.74 -15.88 4.39
CA LYS A 153 10.22 -15.65 3.02
C LYS A 153 10.84 -14.27 2.83
N GLY A 154 10.80 -13.41 3.86
CA GLY A 154 11.35 -12.06 3.85
C GLY A 154 10.38 -11.01 3.28
N ALA A 155 9.12 -11.36 3.02
CA ALA A 155 8.09 -10.40 2.68
C ALA A 155 7.71 -9.58 3.93
N VAL A 156 7.49 -8.28 3.74
CA VAL A 156 7.28 -7.32 4.83
C VAL A 156 5.99 -6.55 4.57
N ALA A 157 5.21 -6.34 5.64
CA ALA A 157 4.07 -5.44 5.62
C ALA A 157 4.03 -4.57 6.87
N TYR A 158 3.31 -3.46 6.76
CA TYR A 158 3.23 -2.43 7.79
C TYR A 158 1.78 -2.06 8.08
N SER A 159 1.49 -1.77 9.34
CA SER A 159 0.22 -1.20 9.75
C SER A 159 0.15 0.31 9.45
N ALA A 160 -1.04 0.89 9.56
CA ALA A 160 -1.13 2.34 9.70
C ALA A 160 -0.49 2.79 11.03
N PRO A 161 0.05 4.01 11.10
CA PRO A 161 0.59 4.55 12.34
C PRO A 161 -0.52 4.77 13.38
N VAL A 162 -0.26 4.39 14.63
CA VAL A 162 -1.16 4.55 15.78
C VAL A 162 -0.43 5.28 16.89
N THR A 163 -1.10 6.22 17.55
CA THR A 163 -0.55 6.91 18.71
C THR A 163 -1.02 6.23 20.01
N ILE A 164 -0.07 5.90 20.87
CA ILE A 164 -0.37 5.28 22.16
C ILE A 164 -1.09 6.28 23.07
N GLN A 165 -2.25 5.85 23.57
CA GLN A 165 -3.10 6.62 24.45
C GLN A 165 -2.56 6.64 25.88
N PRO A 166 -2.82 7.73 26.63
CA PRO A 166 -2.36 7.86 27.99
C PRO A 166 -3.02 6.84 28.94
N SER A 167 -2.28 6.47 29.99
CA SER A 167 -2.75 5.60 31.07
C SER A 167 -2.19 6.08 32.41
N SER A 168 -2.87 5.79 33.51
CA SER A 168 -2.31 5.93 34.86
C SER A 168 -1.25 4.87 35.17
N ASP A 169 -1.25 3.77 34.41
CA ASP A 169 -0.34 2.64 34.61
C ASP A 169 0.93 2.83 33.78
N SER A 170 2.09 2.80 34.45
CA SER A 170 3.43 2.90 33.84
C SER A 170 4.34 1.72 34.20
N SER A 171 3.79 0.69 34.85
CA SER A 171 4.52 -0.49 35.33
C SER A 171 5.15 -1.34 34.22
N CYS A 172 4.69 -1.18 32.98
CA CYS A 172 5.22 -1.87 31.81
C CYS A 172 6.35 -1.12 31.09
N LEU A 173 6.64 0.13 31.46
CA LEU A 173 7.67 0.93 30.80
C LEU A 173 9.05 0.62 31.38
N GLY A 174 10.06 0.44 30.53
CA GLY A 174 11.44 0.13 30.95
C GLY A 174 11.77 -1.36 31.08
N VAL A 175 10.96 -2.22 30.44
CA VAL A 175 11.20 -3.66 30.28
C VAL A 175 11.89 -3.99 28.97
#